data_AF-A0A2S2PLE1-F1
#
_entry.id   AF-A0A2S2PLE1-F1
#
_cell.length_a   1.000
_cell.length_b   1.000
_cell.length_c   1.000
_cell.angle_alpha   90.00
_cell.angle_beta   90.00
_cell.angle_gamma   90.00
#
_symmetry.space_group_name_H-M   'P 1'
#
loop_
_entity.id
_entity.type
_entity.pdbx_description
1 polymer ?
#
loop_
_entity_poly.entity_id
_entity_poly.type
_entity_poly.pdbx_seq_one_letter_code
_entity_poly.pdbx_strand_id
1 'polypeptide(L)'
;HLSFKTKFMEQYYYIIALGTRLQLDPRPPVMESPKSNVKHLTLPTIKLPMFDGDLLKWRTYRDTFASLVHNNPDVSKIEKFHHLLSSTTGTAGGVVRSLSLT
;
A
#
# COMPACT_ATOMS: atom_id res chain seq x y z
N HIS A 1 16.91 1.74 -26.39
CA HIS A 1 16.15 0.66 -25.70
C HIS A 1 16.03 -0.63 -26.54
N LEU A 2 15.77 -0.58 -27.87
CA LEU A 2 15.70 -1.78 -28.73
C LEU A 2 16.99 -2.64 -28.74
N SER A 3 18.17 -2.01 -28.74
CA SER A 3 19.45 -2.73 -28.85
C SER A 3 19.69 -3.73 -27.71
N PHE A 4 19.20 -3.45 -26.50
CA PHE A 4 19.35 -4.38 -25.37
C PHE A 4 18.50 -5.63 -25.57
N LYS A 5 17.24 -5.46 -26.00
CA LYS A 5 16.33 -6.59 -26.25
C LYS A 5 16.88 -7.50 -27.35
N THR A 6 17.40 -6.93 -28.44
CA THR A 6 17.98 -7.72 -29.53
C THR A 6 19.19 -8.53 -29.06
N LYS A 7 20.15 -7.88 -28.38
CA LYS A 7 21.35 -8.57 -27.85
C LYS A 7 21.00 -9.67 -26.85
N PHE A 8 20.01 -9.41 -26.00
CA PHE A 8 19.51 -10.40 -25.05
C PHE A 8 18.90 -11.61 -25.74
N MET A 9 18.04 -11.38 -26.74
CA MET A 9 17.40 -12.47 -27.50
C MET A 9 18.43 -13.31 -28.27
N GLU A 10 19.43 -12.68 -28.89
CA GLU A 10 20.51 -13.39 -29.59
C GLU A 10 21.29 -14.33 -28.66
N GLN A 11 21.69 -13.83 -27.48
CA GLN A 11 22.39 -14.64 -26.47
C GLN A 11 21.50 -15.77 -25.93
N TYR A 12 20.21 -15.48 -25.69
CA TYR A 12 19.24 -16.47 -25.24
C TYR A 12 19.12 -17.63 -26.23
N TYR A 13 18.87 -17.34 -27.51
CA TYR A 13 18.71 -18.39 -28.52
C TYR A 13 20.01 -19.16 -28.78
N TYR A 14 21.18 -18.51 -28.68
CA TYR A 14 22.48 -19.19 -28.78
C TYR A 14 22.66 -20.26 -27.70
N ILE A 15 22.34 -19.94 -26.44
CA ILE A 15 22.44 -20.87 -25.31
C ILE A 15 21.47 -22.04 -25.48
N ILE A 16 20.23 -21.77 -25.90
CA ILE A 16 19.22 -22.82 -26.17
C ILE A 16 19.70 -23.75 -27.29
N ALA A 17 20.21 -23.22 -28.39
CA ALA A 17 20.72 -24.01 -29.52
C ALA A 17 21.92 -24.89 -29.12
N LEU A 18 22.81 -24.41 -28.26
CA LEU A 18 23.88 -25.22 -27.67
C LEU A 18 23.34 -26.34 -26.79
N GLY A 19 22.36 -26.05 -25.93
CA GLY A 19 21.72 -27.06 -25.07
C GLY A 19 21.08 -28.20 -25.87
N THR A 20 20.38 -27.86 -26.96
CA THR A 20 19.81 -28.86 -27.88
C THR A 20 20.87 -29.76 -28.51
N ARG A 21 22.02 -29.20 -28.91
CA ARG A 21 23.14 -29.98 -29.48
C ARG A 21 23.77 -30.94 -28.46
N LEU A 22 23.73 -30.59 -27.18
CA LEU A 22 24.29 -31.38 -26.09
C LEU A 22 23.29 -32.37 -25.49
N GLN A 23 22.09 -32.51 -26.07
CA GLN A 23 20.99 -33.35 -25.54
C GLN A 23 20.62 -33.03 -24.08
N LEU A 24 20.88 -31.80 -23.64
CA LEU A 24 20.34 -31.28 -22.39
C LEU A 24 18.83 -31.10 -22.63
N ASP A 25 18.00 -31.65 -21.73
CA ASP A 25 16.54 -31.58 -21.85
C ASP A 25 16.12 -30.13 -22.21
N PRO A 26 15.45 -29.90 -23.36
CA PRO A 26 15.22 -28.57 -23.90
C PRO A 26 14.07 -27.85 -23.19
N ARG A 27 13.57 -28.38 -22.07
CA ARG A 27 12.63 -27.64 -21.21
C ARG A 27 13.26 -26.28 -20.95
N PRO A 28 12.63 -25.17 -21.39
CA PRO A 28 13.05 -23.86 -20.92
C PRO A 28 13.07 -23.97 -19.39
N PRO A 29 14.06 -23.40 -18.69
CA PRO A 29 13.92 -23.24 -17.26
C PRO A 29 12.57 -22.56 -17.12
N VAL A 30 11.58 -23.30 -16.60
CA VAL A 30 10.33 -22.71 -16.16
C VAL A 30 10.84 -21.55 -15.35
N MET A 31 10.51 -20.33 -15.78
CA MET A 31 10.67 -19.18 -14.93
C MET A 31 9.71 -19.50 -13.80
N GLU A 32 10.18 -20.34 -12.86
CA GLU A 32 9.62 -20.51 -11.56
C GLU A 32 9.72 -19.09 -11.08
N SER A 33 8.59 -18.38 -11.24
CA SER A 33 8.38 -17.10 -10.63
C SER A 33 8.94 -17.32 -9.23
N PRO A 34 10.02 -16.62 -8.84
CA PRO A 34 10.59 -16.83 -7.53
C PRO A 34 9.38 -16.74 -6.62
N LYS A 35 9.05 -17.85 -5.95
CA LYS A 35 7.94 -17.90 -5.01
C LYS A 35 8.37 -16.86 -4.02
N SER A 36 7.89 -15.66 -4.24
CA SER A 36 8.19 -14.53 -3.41
C SER A 36 7.43 -14.94 -2.18
N ASN A 37 8.15 -15.56 -1.25
CA ASN A 37 7.91 -15.43 0.16
C ASN A 37 8.07 -13.93 0.42
N VAL A 38 7.12 -13.14 -0.11
CA VAL A 38 6.81 -11.83 0.39
C VAL A 38 6.38 -12.20 1.79
N LYS A 39 7.34 -12.16 2.71
CA LYS A 39 7.04 -11.89 4.10
C LYS A 39 6.14 -10.69 3.98
N HIS A 40 4.84 -10.90 4.14
CA HIS A 40 3.86 -9.84 4.12
C HIS A 40 4.35 -8.95 5.25
N LEU A 41 5.12 -7.93 4.89
CA LEU A 41 5.62 -6.94 5.82
C LEU A 41 4.33 -6.30 6.28
N THR A 42 3.83 -6.77 7.41
CA THR A 42 2.66 -6.20 8.06
C THR A 42 3.11 -4.81 8.43
N LEU A 43 2.76 -3.85 7.56
CA LEU A 43 2.99 -2.45 7.84
C LEU A 43 2.35 -2.19 9.21
N PRO A 44 3.05 -1.52 10.12
CA PRO A 44 2.45 -1.14 11.38
C PRO A 44 1.17 -0.37 11.08
N THR A 45 0.05 -0.85 11.62
CA THR A 45 -1.25 -0.19 11.47
C THR A 45 -1.09 1.26 11.92
N ILE A 46 -1.18 2.20 10.98
CA ILE A 46 -1.02 3.62 11.26
C ILE A 46 -2.18 4.02 12.17
N LYS A 47 -1.87 4.33 13.43
CA LYS A 47 -2.86 4.78 14.41
C LYS A 47 -3.16 6.25 14.17
N LEU A 48 -4.43 6.61 14.16
CA LEU A 48 -4.83 8.02 14.11
C LEU A 48 -4.35 8.76 15.37
N PRO A 49 -3.88 10.02 15.22
CA PRO A 49 -3.58 10.87 16.36
C PRO A 49 -4.84 11.21 17.15
N MET A 50 -4.72 11.33 18.47
CA MET A 50 -5.80 11.81 19.34
C MET A 50 -5.84 13.34 19.34
N PHE A 51 -7.05 13.91 19.33
CA PHE A 51 -7.28 15.35 19.42
C PHE A 51 -8.25 15.67 20.56
N ASP A 52 -7.79 16.46 21.52
CA ASP A 52 -8.49 16.86 22.74
C ASP A 52 -9.19 18.22 22.64
N GLY A 53 -8.83 19.02 21.63
CA GLY A 53 -9.29 20.41 21.45
C GLY A 53 -8.16 21.44 21.42
N ASP A 54 -6.90 21.03 21.57
CA ASP A 54 -5.75 21.94 21.49
C ASP A 54 -5.56 22.51 20.07
N LEU A 55 -5.83 23.80 19.91
CA LEU A 55 -5.70 24.52 18.64
C LEU A 55 -4.31 24.45 18.03
N LEU A 56 -3.24 24.30 18.83
CA LEU A 56 -1.88 24.14 18.31
C LEU A 56 -1.70 22.80 17.60
N LYS A 57 -2.37 21.74 18.09
CA LYS A 57 -2.35 20.40 17.50
C LYS A 57 -3.37 20.21 16.39
N TRP A 58 -4.35 21.09 16.28
CA TRP A 58 -5.44 21.00 15.29
C TRP A 58 -4.93 20.84 13.86
N ARG A 59 -3.95 21.65 13.44
CA ARG A 59 -3.42 21.62 12.07
C ARG A 59 -2.85 20.24 11.74
N THR A 60 -1.98 19.73 12.60
CA THR A 60 -1.34 18.41 12.46
C THR A 60 -2.35 17.28 12.47
N TYR A 61 -3.31 17.32 13.40
CA TYR A 61 -4.39 16.34 13.48
C TYR A 61 -5.22 16.32 12.20
N ARG A 62 -5.69 17.49 11.75
CA ARG A 62 -6.54 17.64 10.56
C ARG A 62 -5.82 17.10 9.32
N ASP A 63 -4.56 17.47 9.11
CA ASP A 63 -3.80 17.04 7.93
C ASP A 63 -3.59 15.52 7.93
N THR A 64 -3.32 14.94 9.10
CA THR A 64 -3.19 13.48 9.27
C THR A 64 -4.52 12.75 9.04
N PHE A 65 -5.61 13.23 9.66
CA PHE A 65 -6.95 12.68 9.47
C PHE A 65 -7.38 12.78 8.00
N ALA A 66 -7.05 13.90 7.34
CA ALA A 66 -7.39 14.10 5.94
C ALA A 66 -6.69 13.08 5.04
N SER A 67 -5.38 12.87 5.27
CA SER A 67 -4.58 11.93 4.49
C SER A 67 -4.97 10.47 4.72
N LEU A 68 -5.34 10.09 5.94
CA LEU A 68 -5.62 8.68 6.29
C LEU A 68 -7.07 8.28 6.09
N VAL A 69 -8.01 9.19 6.38
CA VAL A 69 -9.44 8.86 6.48
C VAL A 69 -10.27 9.68 5.50
N HIS A 70 -10.13 11.02 5.47
CA HIS A 70 -11.02 11.85 4.64
C HIS A 70 -10.85 11.60 3.14
N ASN A 71 -9.61 11.57 2.66
CA ASN A 71 -9.26 11.41 1.25
C ASN A 71 -9.28 9.95 0.79
N ASN A 72 -9.47 9.00 1.71
CA ASN A 72 -9.56 7.59 1.35
C ASN A 72 -10.95 7.30 0.75
N PRO A 73 -11.04 6.87 -0.53
CA PRO A 73 -12.32 6.56 -1.17
C PRO A 73 -12.93 5.24 -0.67
N ASP A 74 -12.12 4.34 -0.11
CA ASP A 74 -12.57 3.03 0.39
C ASP A 74 -13.27 3.12 1.75
N VAL A 75 -13.22 4.28 2.41
CA VAL A 75 -13.87 4.52 3.70
C VAL A 75 -15.20 5.24 3.48
N SER A 76 -16.30 4.70 4.02
CA SER A 76 -17.62 5.31 3.90
C SER A 76 -17.76 6.58 4.77
N LYS A 77 -18.75 7.43 4.49
CA LYS A 77 -19.03 8.63 5.31
C LYS A 77 -19.29 8.30 6.78
N ILE A 78 -19.98 7.18 7.03
CA ILE A 78 -20.31 6.70 8.39
C ILE A 78 -19.02 6.28 9.10
N GLU A 79 -18.16 5.50 8.44
CA GLU A 79 -16.86 5.11 9.00
C GLU A 79 -15.95 6.31 9.25
N LYS A 80 -15.92 7.30 8.35
CA LYS A 80 -15.19 8.56 8.57
C LYS A 80 -15.66 9.26 9.84
N PHE A 81 -16.97 9.32 10.08
CA PHE A 81 -17.53 9.90 11.30
C PHE A 81 -17.15 9.08 12.55
N HIS A 82 -17.20 7.74 12.49
CA HIS A 82 -16.74 6.89 13.58
C HIS A 82 -15.25 7.07 13.88
N HIS A 83 -14.41 7.20 12.86
CA HIS A 83 -13.00 7.50 13.03
C HIS A 83 -12.79 8.88 13.66
N LEU A 84 -13.57 9.88 13.24
CA LEU A 84 -13.53 11.21 13.85
C LEU A 84 -13.91 11.16 15.33
N LEU A 85 -14.97 10.43 15.67
CA LEU A 85 -15.47 10.28 17.04
C LEU A 85 -14.47 9.55 17.95
N SER A 86 -13.80 8.53 17.42
CA SER A 86 -12.82 7.73 18.17
C SER A 86 -11.45 8.41 18.32
N SER A 87 -11.09 9.29 17.39
CA SER A 87 -9.85 10.07 17.44
C SER A 87 -10.00 11.46 18.08
N THR A 88 -11.21 11.82 18.51
CA THR A 88 -11.46 13.04 19.30
C THR A 88 -11.88 12.75 20.73
N THR A 89 -11.26 13.45 21.68
CA THR A 89 -11.47 13.29 23.13
C THR A 89 -11.71 14.66 23.78
N GLY A 90 -11.97 14.67 25.10
CA GLY A 90 -12.11 15.91 25.86
C GLY A 90 -13.18 16.84 25.29
N THR A 91 -12.85 18.12 25.21
CA THR A 91 -13.75 19.18 24.73
C THR A 91 -14.11 18.99 23.26
N ALA A 92 -13.12 18.67 22.41
CA ALA A 92 -13.38 18.40 20.99
C ALA A 92 -14.32 17.22 20.78
N GLY A 93 -14.08 16.12 21.50
CA GLY A 93 -14.93 14.94 21.44
C GLY A 93 -16.35 15.19 21.95
N GLY A 94 -16.55 16.10 22.89
CA GLY A 94 -17.88 16.55 23.34
C GLY A 94 -18.64 17.27 22.22
N VAL A 95 -17.98 18.20 21.53
CA VAL A 95 -18.57 18.91 20.38
C VAL A 95 -18.93 17.94 19.26
N VAL A 96 -18.01 17.03 18.88
CA VAL A 96 -18.28 16.06 17.79
C VAL A 96 -19.45 15.13 18.15
N ARG A 97 -19.59 14.70 19.41
CA ARG A 97 -20.72 13.87 19.85
C ARG A 97 -22.07 14.59 19.80
N SER A 98 -22.08 15.92 19.92
CA SER A 98 -23.32 16.71 19.83
C SER A 98 -23.83 16.88 18.39
N LEU A 99 -22.98 16.58 17.40
CA LEU A 99 -23.38 16.59 15.99
C LEU A 99 -24.11 15.27 15.69
N SER A 100 -25.43 15.27 15.88
CA SER A 100 -26.29 14.16 15.49
C SER A 100 -26.13 13.82 14.01
N LEU A 101 -25.90 12.55 13.67
CA LEU A 101 -26.05 12.02 12.31
C LEU A 101 -27.54 12.14 11.92
N THR A 102 -27.92 13.27 11.33
CA THR A 102 -29.22 13.46 10.67
C THR A 102 -29.07 13.08 9.21
#